data_AF-A0A1Y0UW87-F1
#
_entry.id   AF-A0A1Y0UW87-F1
#
_cell.length_a   1.000
_cell.length_b   1.000
_cell.length_c   1.000
_cell.angle_alpha   90.00
_cell.angle_beta   90.00
_cell.angle_gamma   90.00
#
_symmetry.space_group_name_H-M   'P 1'
#
loop_
_entity.id
_entity.type
_entity.pdbx_description
1 polymer ?
#
loop_
_entity_poly.entity_id
_entity_poly.type
_entity_poly.pdbx_seq_one_letter_code
_entity_poly.pdbx_strand_id
1 'polypeptide(L)'
;MSGTTTSSGTPISSLPQASAVSATDTLVGIVTSSGTTQAEQVPVSVLAQGISETIGLSDAVTAAQTAATTATAQAAQATENATNGVNAARGTANGVAALDASGNLALTDGTTLQSAISVSPATQTQTATLKPLLTLDESAKVRTKSGDISLSEMSTAMQDGDYLTVLGGSVVSRPTVVGAIPSDFTMNGNVYIAPAAYTNGTSTMPAGLSADSDTGIVLTDGSIFFPNTLNNIGVLCAISE
;
A
#
# COMPACT_ATOMS: atom_id res chain seq x y z
N MET A 1 5.65 -58.48 -10.32
CA MET A 1 5.57 -59.59 -11.28
C MET A 1 4.14 -60.09 -11.31
N SER A 2 3.33 -59.61 -12.24
CA SER A 2 1.96 -60.08 -12.44
C SER A 2 1.94 -60.88 -13.74
N GLY A 3 1.61 -62.17 -13.64
CA GLY A 3 1.64 -63.09 -14.77
C GLY A 3 0.56 -62.72 -15.79
N THR A 4 0.97 -62.62 -17.06
CA THR A 4 0.06 -62.63 -18.20
C THR A 4 -0.56 -64.02 -18.28
N THR A 5 -1.78 -64.19 -17.77
CA THR A 5 -2.60 -65.36 -18.11
C THR A 5 -2.95 -65.25 -19.58
N THR A 6 -2.27 -66.01 -20.43
CA THR A 6 -2.74 -66.27 -21.79
C THR A 6 -4.08 -66.99 -21.68
N SER A 7 -5.18 -66.26 -21.78
CA SER A 7 -6.50 -66.86 -21.96
C SER A 7 -6.48 -67.56 -23.32
N SER A 8 -6.40 -68.88 -23.33
CA SER A 8 -6.56 -69.64 -24.58
C SER A 8 -8.04 -69.52 -24.99
N GLY A 9 -8.32 -68.72 -26.01
CA GLY A 9 -9.65 -68.66 -26.61
C GLY A 9 -10.05 -70.04 -27.16
N THR A 10 -11.36 -70.31 -27.18
CA THR A 10 -11.91 -71.49 -27.81
C THR A 10 -11.46 -71.53 -29.29
N PRO A 11 -10.87 -72.63 -29.78
CA PRO A 11 -10.48 -72.74 -31.18
C PRO A 11 -11.67 -72.47 -32.09
N ILE A 12 -11.52 -71.55 -33.05
CA ILE A 12 -12.54 -71.29 -34.05
C ILE A 12 -12.62 -72.51 -34.96
N SER A 13 -13.78 -73.17 -35.02
CA SER A 13 -13.96 -74.41 -35.80
C SER A 13 -13.93 -74.19 -37.32
N SER A 14 -14.18 -72.96 -37.78
CA SER A 14 -14.04 -72.53 -39.18
C SER A 14 -14.18 -71.01 -39.32
N LEU A 15 -13.37 -70.38 -40.16
CA LEU A 15 -13.53 -68.96 -40.53
C LEU A 15 -14.59 -68.81 -41.64
N PRO A 16 -15.31 -67.66 -41.72
CA PRO A 16 -16.20 -67.37 -42.85
C PRO A 16 -15.45 -67.42 -44.18
N GLN A 17 -16.00 -68.14 -45.15
CA GLN A 17 -15.40 -68.29 -46.49
C GLN A 17 -16.19 -67.50 -47.53
N ALA A 18 -15.49 -66.80 -48.42
CA ALA A 18 -16.08 -66.06 -49.53
C ALA A 18 -15.26 -66.22 -50.81
N SER A 19 -15.92 -66.08 -51.96
CA SER A 19 -15.26 -66.11 -53.28
C SER A 19 -14.50 -64.82 -53.62
N ALA A 20 -14.67 -63.77 -52.82
CA ALA A 20 -13.97 -62.49 -52.93
C ALA A 20 -13.94 -61.77 -51.57
N VAL A 21 -12.93 -60.92 -51.36
CA VAL A 21 -12.76 -60.13 -50.12
C VAL A 21 -13.31 -58.73 -50.31
N SER A 22 -14.18 -58.30 -49.40
CA SER A 22 -14.71 -56.92 -49.40
C SER A 22 -13.75 -55.96 -48.70
N ALA A 23 -13.88 -54.65 -48.95
CA ALA A 23 -13.05 -53.64 -48.28
C ALA A 23 -13.30 -53.53 -46.77
N THR A 24 -14.40 -54.10 -46.26
CA THR A 24 -14.73 -54.16 -44.82
C THR A 24 -14.24 -55.43 -44.15
N ASP A 25 -13.60 -56.33 -44.90
CA ASP A 25 -13.09 -57.61 -44.42
C ASP A 25 -11.56 -57.69 -44.52
N THR A 26 -10.96 -58.46 -43.63
CA THR A 26 -9.54 -58.79 -43.65
C THR A 26 -9.36 -60.24 -44.11
N LEU A 27 -8.55 -60.46 -45.14
CA LEU A 27 -8.14 -61.79 -45.57
C LEU A 27 -7.22 -62.41 -44.52
N VAL A 28 -7.60 -63.57 -43.99
CA VAL A 28 -6.83 -64.32 -42.98
C VAL A 28 -6.13 -65.53 -43.61
N GLY A 29 -6.75 -66.13 -44.64
CA GLY A 29 -6.22 -67.31 -45.32
C GLY A 29 -6.88 -67.56 -46.66
N ILE A 30 -6.27 -68.41 -47.48
CA ILE A 30 -6.86 -68.92 -48.73
C ILE A 30 -6.90 -70.43 -48.63
N VAL A 31 -8.08 -71.01 -48.81
CA VAL A 31 -8.29 -72.45 -48.77
C VAL A 31 -8.66 -72.93 -50.16
N THR A 32 -7.89 -73.89 -50.68
CA THR A 32 -8.22 -74.60 -51.92
C THR A 32 -8.59 -76.03 -51.57
N SER A 33 -9.83 -76.42 -51.86
CA SER A 33 -10.31 -77.79 -51.69
C SER A 33 -11.13 -78.19 -52.91
N SER A 34 -10.93 -79.42 -53.41
CA SER A 34 -11.72 -79.99 -54.50
C SER A 34 -11.77 -79.12 -55.77
N GLY A 35 -10.71 -78.34 -56.05
CA GLY A 35 -10.64 -77.44 -57.21
C GLY A 35 -11.33 -76.07 -57.02
N THR A 36 -11.90 -75.78 -55.85
CA THR A 36 -12.47 -74.47 -55.51
C THR A 36 -11.56 -73.72 -54.55
N THR A 37 -11.28 -72.44 -54.83
CA THR A 37 -10.49 -71.55 -53.98
C THR A 37 -11.41 -70.56 -53.30
N GLN A 38 -11.33 -70.45 -51.97
CA GLN A 38 -12.10 -69.49 -51.17
C GLN A 38 -11.19 -68.73 -50.21
N ALA A 39 -11.54 -67.47 -49.96
CA ALA A 39 -10.88 -66.62 -48.97
C ALA A 39 -11.52 -66.82 -47.61
N GLU A 40 -10.72 -67.14 -46.59
CA GLU A 40 -11.11 -67.03 -45.19
C GLU A 40 -10.97 -65.58 -44.76
N GLN A 41 -12.06 -64.99 -44.27
CA GLN A 41 -12.10 -63.56 -43.97
C GLN A 41 -12.83 -63.24 -42.66
N VAL A 42 -12.43 -62.14 -42.04
CA VAL A 42 -13.04 -61.63 -40.80
C VAL A 42 -13.32 -60.13 -40.97
N PRO A 43 -14.48 -59.62 -40.51
CA PRO A 43 -14.77 -58.19 -40.59
C PRO A 43 -13.74 -57.35 -39.82
N VAL A 44 -13.30 -56.25 -40.42
CA VAL A 44 -12.33 -55.30 -39.81
C VAL A 44 -12.83 -54.80 -38.46
N SER A 45 -14.14 -54.62 -38.28
CA SER A 45 -14.75 -54.21 -37.00
C SER A 45 -14.54 -55.23 -35.89
N VAL A 46 -14.57 -56.53 -36.20
CA VAL A 46 -14.34 -57.61 -35.22
C VAL A 46 -12.88 -57.63 -34.78
N LEU A 47 -11.94 -57.45 -35.72
CA LEU A 47 -10.52 -57.29 -35.37
C LEU A 47 -10.28 -56.02 -34.54
N ALA A 48 -10.86 -54.89 -34.93
CA ALA A 48 -10.72 -53.63 -34.22
C ALA A 48 -11.27 -53.70 -32.78
N GLN A 49 -12.41 -54.37 -32.60
CA GLN A 49 -13.00 -54.64 -31.29
C GLN A 49 -12.07 -55.52 -30.45
N GLY A 50 -11.63 -56.66 -30.98
CA GLY A 50 -10.76 -57.59 -30.25
C GLY A 50 -9.40 -57.00 -29.89
N ILE A 51 -8.81 -56.19 -30.79
CA ILE A 51 -7.59 -55.44 -30.50
C ILE A 51 -7.85 -54.41 -29.39
N SER A 52 -8.93 -53.64 -29.49
CA SER A 52 -9.28 -52.62 -28.48
C SER A 52 -9.52 -53.21 -27.10
N GLU A 53 -10.17 -54.38 -27.02
CA GLU A 53 -10.38 -55.14 -25.79
C GLU A 53 -9.06 -55.71 -25.25
N THR A 54 -8.21 -56.27 -26.12
CA THR A 54 -6.91 -56.85 -25.72
C THR A 54 -5.95 -55.79 -25.18
N ILE A 55 -5.89 -54.61 -25.79
CA ILE A 55 -5.01 -53.52 -25.35
C ILE A 55 -5.66 -52.62 -24.30
N GLY A 56 -6.93 -52.85 -23.94
CA GLY A 56 -7.67 -52.06 -22.96
C GLY A 56 -7.89 -50.60 -23.37
N LEU A 57 -8.02 -50.30 -24.67
CA LEU A 57 -8.11 -48.94 -25.18
C LEU A 57 -9.34 -48.19 -24.62
N SER A 58 -10.49 -48.87 -24.55
CA SER A 58 -11.73 -48.30 -24.01
C SER A 58 -11.62 -47.91 -22.54
N ASP A 59 -10.95 -48.75 -21.75
CA ASP A 59 -10.73 -48.50 -20.32
C ASP A 59 -9.77 -47.33 -20.12
N ALA A 60 -8.70 -47.26 -20.92
CA ALA A 60 -7.75 -46.14 -20.90
C ALA A 60 -8.42 -44.81 -21.28
N VAL A 61 -9.29 -44.80 -22.29
CA VAL A 61 -10.07 -43.62 -22.69
C VAL A 61 -11.02 -43.19 -21.58
N THR A 62 -11.73 -44.13 -20.97
CA THR A 62 -12.66 -43.86 -19.86
C THR A 62 -11.94 -43.30 -18.63
N ALA A 63 -10.77 -43.87 -18.29
CA ALA A 63 -9.92 -43.38 -17.20
C ALA A 63 -9.41 -41.97 -17.47
N ALA A 64 -8.97 -41.68 -18.71
CA ALA A 64 -8.51 -40.35 -19.09
C ALA A 64 -9.63 -39.30 -19.01
N GLN A 65 -10.84 -39.64 -19.46
CA GLN A 65 -12.02 -38.75 -19.35
C GLN A 65 -12.39 -38.49 -17.88
N THR A 66 -12.31 -39.51 -17.03
CA THR A 66 -12.57 -39.39 -15.58
C THR A 66 -11.52 -38.50 -14.90
N ALA A 67 -10.24 -38.68 -15.24
CA ALA A 67 -9.15 -37.86 -14.72
C ALA A 67 -9.29 -36.39 -15.17
N ALA A 68 -9.63 -36.14 -16.43
CA ALA A 68 -9.86 -34.79 -16.95
C ALA A 68 -11.02 -34.09 -16.22
N THR A 69 -12.15 -34.80 -16.03
CA THR A 69 -13.31 -34.28 -15.30
C THR A 69 -12.96 -33.94 -13.85
N THR A 70 -12.20 -34.81 -13.19
CA THR A 70 -11.73 -34.60 -11.82
C THR A 70 -10.81 -33.38 -11.72
N ALA A 71 -9.88 -33.21 -12.66
CA ALA A 71 -8.97 -32.07 -12.69
C ALA A 71 -9.73 -30.74 -12.88
N THR A 72 -10.75 -30.72 -13.75
CA THR A 72 -11.62 -29.54 -13.93
C THR A 72 -12.35 -29.18 -12.65
N ALA A 73 -12.92 -30.17 -11.94
CA ALA A 73 -13.61 -29.93 -10.67
C ALA A 73 -12.66 -29.41 -9.58
N GLN A 74 -11.45 -29.98 -9.46
CA GLN A 74 -10.45 -29.52 -8.51
C GLN A 74 -9.97 -28.09 -8.81
N ALA A 75 -9.80 -27.73 -10.08
CA ALA A 75 -9.45 -26.37 -10.47
C ALA A 75 -10.53 -25.37 -10.07
N ALA A 76 -11.81 -25.68 -10.32
CA ALA A 76 -12.92 -24.83 -9.91
C ALA A 76 -12.98 -24.66 -8.38
N GLN A 77 -12.81 -25.74 -7.62
CA GLN A 77 -12.78 -25.68 -6.16
C GLN A 77 -11.60 -24.85 -5.62
N ALA A 78 -10.42 -24.95 -6.25
CA ALA A 78 -9.26 -24.15 -5.89
C ALA A 78 -9.53 -22.65 -6.11
N THR A 79 -10.17 -22.27 -7.23
CA THR A 79 -10.58 -20.90 -7.50
C THR A 79 -11.58 -20.38 -6.47
N GLU A 80 -12.57 -21.20 -6.11
CA GLU A 80 -13.55 -20.84 -5.09
C GLU A 80 -12.91 -20.68 -3.71
N ASN A 81 -12.04 -21.62 -3.31
CA ASN A 81 -11.32 -21.55 -2.04
C ASN A 81 -10.40 -20.33 -1.95
N ALA A 82 -9.70 -19.98 -3.04
CA ALA A 82 -8.87 -18.78 -3.10
C ALA A 82 -9.74 -17.52 -2.95
N THR A 83 -10.88 -17.47 -3.64
CA THR A 83 -11.83 -16.35 -3.56
C THR A 83 -12.42 -16.21 -2.15
N ASN A 84 -12.83 -17.33 -1.54
CA ASN A 84 -13.36 -17.36 -0.18
C ASN A 84 -12.31 -16.98 0.86
N GLY A 85 -11.06 -17.41 0.68
CA GLY A 85 -9.94 -17.03 1.55
C GLY A 85 -9.66 -15.54 1.51
N VAL A 86 -9.62 -14.94 0.31
CA VAL A 86 -9.49 -13.48 0.15
C VAL A 86 -10.68 -12.76 0.79
N ASN A 87 -11.91 -13.24 0.55
CA ASN A 87 -13.11 -12.63 1.12
C ASN A 87 -13.18 -12.74 2.65
N ALA A 88 -12.75 -13.86 3.24
CA ALA A 88 -12.67 -14.02 4.69
C ALA A 88 -11.60 -13.14 5.34
N ALA A 89 -10.53 -12.82 4.60
CA ALA A 89 -9.52 -11.85 5.01
C ALA A 89 -10.00 -10.39 4.87
N ARG A 90 -11.12 -10.13 4.18
CA ARG A 90 -11.73 -8.80 4.15
C ARG A 90 -12.31 -8.49 5.54
N GLY A 91 -11.76 -7.47 6.20
CA GLY A 91 -12.31 -6.94 7.46
C GLY A 91 -11.71 -7.49 8.75
N THR A 92 -10.68 -8.34 8.71
CA THR A 92 -10.06 -8.90 9.93
C THR A 92 -9.08 -7.98 10.66
N ALA A 93 -8.83 -6.75 10.20
CA ALA A 93 -7.99 -5.80 10.97
C ALA A 93 -8.80 -4.98 11.99
N ASN A 94 -9.70 -5.62 12.75
CA ASN A 94 -10.45 -5.02 13.86
C ASN A 94 -11.02 -3.60 13.57
N GLY A 95 -11.45 -3.34 12.32
CA GLY A 95 -12.00 -2.05 11.91
C GLY A 95 -11.00 -0.93 11.62
N VAL A 96 -9.70 -1.20 11.47
CA VAL A 96 -8.66 -0.18 11.17
C VAL A 96 -8.14 -0.27 9.72
N ALA A 97 -8.11 -1.47 9.14
CA ALA A 97 -7.75 -1.72 7.74
C ALA A 97 -8.57 -2.87 7.13
N ALA A 98 -9.06 -2.70 5.90
CA ALA A 98 -9.84 -3.69 5.17
C ALA A 98 -9.40 -3.70 3.69
N LEU A 99 -9.77 -4.74 2.94
CA LEU A 99 -9.63 -4.73 1.50
C LEU A 99 -10.93 -4.18 0.88
N ASP A 100 -10.80 -3.24 -0.06
CA ASP A 100 -11.93 -2.67 -0.82
C ASP A 100 -12.56 -3.72 -1.78
N ALA A 101 -13.61 -3.34 -2.51
CA ALA A 101 -14.29 -4.23 -3.47
C ALA A 101 -13.39 -4.67 -4.65
N SER A 102 -12.27 -3.99 -4.85
CA SER A 102 -11.26 -4.27 -5.87
C SER A 102 -10.05 -5.02 -5.31
N GLY A 103 -10.02 -5.33 -4.01
CA GLY A 103 -8.92 -6.02 -3.35
C GLY A 103 -7.75 -5.13 -2.93
N ASN A 104 -7.91 -3.80 -2.86
CA ASN A 104 -6.87 -2.89 -2.38
C ASN A 104 -6.99 -2.63 -0.88
N LEU A 105 -5.87 -2.39 -0.21
CA LEU A 105 -5.84 -2.02 1.21
C LEU A 105 -6.46 -0.62 1.42
N ALA A 106 -7.53 -0.54 2.21
CA ALA A 106 -8.26 0.66 2.57
C ALA A 106 -8.37 0.77 4.10
N LEU A 107 -8.32 1.99 4.64
CA LEU A 107 -8.43 2.23 6.08
C LEU A 107 -9.89 2.55 6.43
N THR A 108 -10.33 2.16 7.63
CA THR A 108 -11.70 2.38 8.11
C THR A 108 -11.66 3.02 9.49
N ASP A 109 -12.71 3.79 9.83
CA ASP A 109 -12.92 4.35 11.17
C ASP A 109 -13.69 3.40 12.11
N GLY A 110 -13.86 2.14 11.70
CA GLY A 110 -14.68 1.14 12.38
C GLY A 110 -16.14 1.10 11.94
N THR A 111 -16.62 2.06 11.14
CA THR A 111 -18.01 2.11 10.63
C THR A 111 -18.10 2.32 9.11
N THR A 112 -17.15 3.05 8.50
CA THR A 112 -17.08 3.34 7.07
C THR A 112 -15.65 3.24 6.55
N LEU A 113 -15.48 2.98 5.24
CA LEU A 113 -14.19 3.10 4.56
C LEU A 113 -13.85 4.59 4.43
N GLN A 114 -12.67 4.98 4.90
CA GLN A 114 -12.24 6.37 4.94
C GLN A 114 -11.45 6.74 3.68
N SER A 115 -11.99 7.65 2.87
CA SER A 115 -11.35 8.15 1.64
C SER A 115 -10.19 9.12 1.89
N ALA A 116 -9.92 9.51 3.13
CA ALA A 116 -8.93 10.52 3.50
C ALA A 116 -7.47 10.10 3.20
N ILE A 117 -7.22 8.79 3.01
CA ILE A 117 -5.91 8.28 2.65
C ILE A 117 -5.98 7.68 1.26
N SER A 118 -5.60 8.48 0.27
CA SER A 118 -5.41 7.97 -1.09
C SER A 118 -4.18 7.05 -1.12
N VAL A 119 -4.36 5.83 -1.61
CA VAL A 119 -3.28 4.85 -1.76
C VAL A 119 -2.89 4.79 -3.22
N SER A 120 -1.63 5.05 -3.53
CA SER A 120 -1.07 4.70 -4.84
C SER A 120 -0.75 3.21 -4.82
N PRO A 121 -1.34 2.38 -5.71
CA PRO A 121 -1.11 0.94 -5.72
C PRO A 121 0.37 0.60 -5.87
N ALA A 122 0.79 -0.50 -5.25
CA ALA A 122 2.10 -1.09 -5.53
C ALA A 122 2.14 -1.62 -6.97
N THR A 123 3.30 -1.56 -7.60
CA THR A 123 3.59 -2.32 -8.83
C THR A 123 4.63 -3.38 -8.53
N GLN A 124 5.03 -4.17 -9.53
CA GLN A 124 6.02 -5.23 -9.35
C GLN A 124 7.40 -4.70 -8.90
N THR A 125 7.68 -3.42 -9.11
CA THR A 125 8.96 -2.77 -8.78
C THR A 125 8.84 -1.56 -7.85
N GLN A 126 7.62 -1.15 -7.47
CA GLN A 126 7.41 -0.04 -6.55
C GLN A 126 6.46 -0.43 -5.42
N THR A 127 6.89 -0.12 -4.20
CA THR A 127 6.06 -0.21 -2.99
C THR A 127 4.87 0.75 -3.06
N ALA A 128 3.73 0.34 -2.52
CA ALA A 128 2.57 1.22 -2.39
C ALA A 128 2.94 2.47 -1.57
N THR A 129 2.40 3.62 -1.96
CA THR A 129 2.62 4.89 -1.25
C THR A 129 1.30 5.39 -0.70
N LEU A 130 1.26 5.62 0.61
CA LEU A 130 0.16 6.28 1.31
C LEU A 130 0.31 7.79 1.11
N LYS A 131 -0.70 8.44 0.55
CA LYS A 131 -0.77 9.90 0.38
C LYS A 131 -1.94 10.46 1.18
N PRO A 132 -1.81 10.57 2.51
CA PRO A 132 -2.82 11.23 3.32
C PRO A 132 -2.85 12.71 2.95
N LEU A 133 -4.02 13.21 2.54
CA LEU A 133 -4.25 14.65 2.52
C LEU A 133 -4.77 15.04 3.90
N LEU A 134 -3.88 15.55 4.75
CA LEU A 134 -4.26 16.11 6.04
C LEU A 134 -4.75 17.55 5.81
N THR A 135 -6.07 17.74 5.71
CA THR A 135 -6.67 19.06 5.70
C THR A 135 -6.49 19.70 7.08
N LEU A 136 -5.60 20.70 7.17
CA LEU A 136 -5.36 21.46 8.41
C LEU A 136 -6.18 22.75 8.37
N ASP A 137 -7.46 22.65 8.74
CA ASP A 137 -8.36 23.80 8.91
C ASP A 137 -8.53 24.18 10.39
N GLU A 138 -9.33 25.22 10.68
CA GLU A 138 -9.58 25.71 12.04
C GLU A 138 -10.24 24.67 12.98
N SER A 139 -10.85 23.63 12.40
CA SER A 139 -11.45 22.52 13.16
C SER A 139 -10.47 21.38 13.44
N ALA A 140 -9.32 21.36 12.75
CA ALA A 140 -8.31 20.34 12.94
C ALA A 140 -7.68 20.44 14.34
N LYS A 141 -7.36 19.27 14.91
CA LYS A 141 -6.75 19.15 16.24
C LYS A 141 -5.47 18.37 16.17
N VAL A 142 -4.47 18.79 16.94
CA VAL A 142 -3.23 18.07 17.15
C VAL A 142 -3.27 17.41 18.53
N ARG A 143 -3.20 16.08 18.56
CA ARG A 143 -3.10 15.32 19.82
C ARG A 143 -1.71 15.49 20.41
N THR A 144 -1.65 15.96 21.65
CA THR A 144 -0.45 15.99 22.47
C THR A 144 -0.57 15.01 23.64
N LYS A 145 0.50 14.83 24.40
CA LYS A 145 0.48 14.03 25.65
C LYS A 145 -0.55 14.55 26.67
N SER A 146 -0.88 15.83 26.60
CA SER A 146 -1.78 16.51 27.53
C SER A 146 -3.24 16.58 27.04
N GLY A 147 -3.52 16.12 25.81
CA GLY A 147 -4.84 16.20 25.18
C GLY A 147 -4.80 16.76 23.77
N ASP A 148 -5.98 16.94 23.17
CA ASP A 148 -6.13 17.57 21.86
C ASP A 148 -6.04 19.08 21.96
N ILE A 149 -5.25 19.70 21.07
CA ILE A 149 -5.17 21.15 20.90
C ILE A 149 -5.77 21.50 19.54
N SER A 150 -6.72 22.45 19.50
CA SER A 150 -7.32 22.88 18.24
C SER A 150 -6.40 23.88 17.53
N LEU A 151 -6.26 23.78 16.21
CA LEU A 151 -5.43 24.73 15.44
C LEU A 151 -5.97 26.17 15.53
N SER A 152 -7.28 26.35 15.66
CA SER A 152 -7.91 27.63 15.94
C SER A 152 -7.48 28.24 17.28
N GLU A 153 -7.27 27.44 18.32
CA GLU A 153 -6.76 27.89 19.62
C GLU A 153 -5.30 28.34 19.50
N MET A 154 -4.49 27.63 18.71
CA MET A 154 -3.12 28.06 18.40
C MET A 154 -3.10 29.37 17.61
N SER A 155 -3.94 29.50 16.57
CA SER A 155 -4.04 30.75 15.80
C SER A 155 -4.51 31.93 16.65
N THR A 156 -5.48 31.71 17.54
CA THR A 156 -5.97 32.75 18.47
C THR A 156 -4.90 33.13 19.49
N ALA A 157 -4.13 32.15 19.98
CA ALA A 157 -3.00 32.40 20.85
C ALA A 157 -1.88 33.16 20.13
N MET A 158 -1.78 33.04 18.79
CA MET A 158 -0.75 33.66 17.95
C MET A 158 -1.13 35.04 17.37
N GLN A 159 -2.16 35.72 17.89
CA GLN A 159 -2.54 37.04 17.37
C GLN A 159 -1.36 38.02 17.37
N ASP A 160 -1.22 38.81 16.30
CA ASP A 160 -0.11 39.76 16.04
C ASP A 160 0.22 40.67 17.22
N GLY A 161 -0.76 40.93 18.09
CA GLY A 161 -0.55 41.72 19.29
C GLY A 161 0.36 41.08 20.33
N ASP A 162 0.55 39.76 20.34
CA ASP A 162 1.22 39.00 21.41
C ASP A 162 2.64 38.54 21.07
N TYR A 163 3.13 38.83 19.87
CA TYR A 163 4.45 38.38 19.43
C TYR A 163 5.27 39.49 18.79
N LEU A 164 6.59 39.34 18.84
CA LEU A 164 7.54 40.16 18.10
C LEU A 164 8.17 39.31 16.99
N THR A 165 8.27 39.87 15.80
CA THR A 165 9.06 39.27 14.71
C THR A 165 10.52 39.65 14.91
N VAL A 166 11.40 38.67 15.09
CA VAL A 166 12.86 38.88 15.06
C VAL A 166 13.35 38.67 13.61
N LEU A 167 14.37 39.43 13.20
CA LEU A 167 14.97 39.34 11.86
C LEU A 167 15.32 37.87 11.53
N GLY A 168 14.72 37.35 10.46
CA GLY A 168 14.75 35.92 10.10
C GLY A 168 13.37 35.23 10.11
N GLY A 169 12.27 35.99 10.31
CA GLY A 169 10.90 35.46 10.22
C GLY A 169 10.49 34.60 11.42
N SER A 170 11.26 34.66 12.51
CA SER A 170 10.94 33.93 13.74
C SER A 170 10.01 34.76 14.62
N VAL A 171 8.86 34.17 14.96
CA VAL A 171 7.86 34.75 15.83
C VAL A 171 8.19 34.34 17.27
N VAL A 172 8.51 35.29 18.15
CA VAL A 172 8.80 35.03 19.57
C VAL A 172 7.74 35.68 20.46
N SER A 173 7.38 35.00 21.54
CA SER A 173 6.39 35.51 22.50
C SER A 173 6.84 36.87 23.02
N ARG A 174 5.94 37.85 23.01
CA ARG A 174 6.17 39.13 23.67
C ARG A 174 6.33 38.88 25.17
N PRO A 175 7.35 39.48 25.82
CA PRO A 175 7.46 39.43 27.28
C PRO A 175 6.24 40.07 27.96
N THR A 176 5.79 39.49 29.06
CA THR A 176 4.61 39.99 29.80
C THR A 176 4.89 41.27 30.59
N VAL A 177 6.15 41.58 30.84
CA VAL A 177 6.58 42.79 31.56
C VAL A 177 6.86 43.89 30.56
N VAL A 178 6.23 45.05 30.75
CA VAL A 178 6.39 46.22 29.87
C VAL A 178 7.28 47.25 30.56
N GLY A 179 8.35 47.66 29.87
CA GLY A 179 9.27 48.71 30.29
C GLY A 179 9.08 50.00 29.48
N ALA A 180 9.77 51.05 29.89
CA ALA A 180 9.84 52.32 29.18
C ALA A 180 11.28 52.67 28.85
N ILE A 181 11.51 53.22 27.66
CA ILE A 181 12.82 53.74 27.26
C ILE A 181 13.03 55.11 27.94
N PRO A 182 14.15 55.32 28.64
CA PRO A 182 14.48 56.63 29.20
C PRO A 182 14.51 57.72 28.13
N SER A 183 13.96 58.89 28.42
CA SER A 183 13.84 59.99 27.46
C SER A 183 15.18 60.64 27.07
N ASP A 184 16.24 60.37 27.83
CA ASP A 184 17.59 60.84 27.60
C ASP A 184 18.43 59.89 26.73
N PHE A 185 17.86 58.74 26.34
CA PHE A 185 18.47 57.89 25.31
C PHE A 185 18.35 58.57 23.95
N THR A 186 19.43 58.49 23.19
CA THR A 186 19.49 59.03 21.82
C THR A 186 19.44 57.88 20.83
N MET A 187 19.24 58.18 19.54
CA MET A 187 19.27 57.17 18.49
C MET A 187 20.37 57.49 17.49
N ASN A 188 21.14 56.46 17.12
CA ASN A 188 22.07 56.51 15.99
C ASN A 188 21.52 55.62 14.87
N GLY A 189 20.82 56.22 13.91
CA GLY A 189 19.91 55.48 13.03
C GLY A 189 18.75 54.91 13.82
N ASN A 190 18.55 53.58 13.74
CA ASN A 190 17.52 52.88 14.53
C ASN A 190 18.05 52.31 15.85
N VAL A 191 19.35 52.47 16.18
CA VAL A 191 19.94 51.87 17.39
C VAL A 191 19.88 52.87 18.55
N TYR A 192 19.38 52.44 19.71
CA TYR A 192 19.39 53.27 20.91
C TYR A 192 20.79 53.37 21.50
N ILE A 193 21.17 54.58 21.92
CA ILE A 193 22.44 54.94 22.55
C ILE A 193 22.14 55.57 23.91
N ALA A 194 22.68 54.97 24.97
CA ALA A 194 22.58 55.49 26.33
C ALA A 194 23.61 56.61 26.56
N PRO A 195 23.25 57.67 27.31
CA PRO A 195 24.22 58.69 27.69
C PRO A 195 25.26 58.12 28.66
N ALA A 196 26.41 58.79 28.77
CA ALA A 196 27.55 58.36 29.58
C ALA A 196 27.20 58.08 31.05
N ALA A 197 26.12 58.69 31.57
CA ALA A 197 25.64 58.45 32.92
C ALA A 197 25.32 56.97 33.21
N TYR A 198 24.86 56.22 32.21
CA TYR A 198 24.52 54.80 32.39
C TYR A 198 25.71 53.86 32.16
N THR A 199 26.78 54.30 31.47
CA THR A 199 28.01 53.51 31.29
C THR A 199 29.05 53.79 32.38
N ASN A 200 29.03 54.98 32.99
CA ASN A 200 29.92 55.34 34.11
C ASN A 200 29.33 55.05 35.51
N GLY A 201 28.13 54.47 35.57
CA GLY A 201 27.47 54.04 36.80
C GLY A 201 26.82 55.16 37.63
N THR A 202 26.68 56.38 37.10
CA THR A 202 26.00 57.49 37.79
C THR A 202 24.47 57.44 37.66
N SER A 203 23.96 56.70 36.68
CA SER A 203 22.55 56.34 36.50
C SER A 203 22.39 54.83 36.44
N THR A 204 21.24 54.32 36.87
CA THR A 204 20.91 52.89 36.82
C THR A 204 20.17 52.54 35.54
N MET A 205 20.62 51.51 34.84
CA MET A 205 19.92 51.00 33.66
C MET A 205 18.54 50.43 34.03
N PRO A 206 17.50 50.64 33.19
CA PRO A 206 16.25 49.91 33.32
C PRO A 206 16.49 48.40 33.29
N ALA A 207 15.65 47.64 34.01
CA ALA A 207 15.71 46.19 33.99
C ALA A 207 15.60 45.65 32.54
N GLY A 208 16.30 44.56 32.24
CA GLY A 208 16.34 43.97 30.90
C GLY A 208 17.12 44.77 29.85
N LEU A 209 17.72 45.91 30.22
CA LEU A 209 18.64 46.68 29.39
C LEU A 209 20.05 46.70 29.99
N SER A 210 21.03 46.77 29.11
CA SER A 210 22.41 47.11 29.44
C SER A 210 22.97 48.06 28.38
N ALA A 211 24.15 48.62 28.62
CA ALA A 211 24.88 49.39 27.61
C ALA A 211 26.27 48.79 27.41
N ASP A 212 26.69 48.75 26.16
CA ASP A 212 28.08 48.53 25.80
C ASP A 212 28.95 49.68 26.35
N SER A 213 30.00 49.36 27.11
CA SER A 213 30.79 50.35 27.84
C SER A 213 31.56 51.32 26.95
N ASP A 214 31.88 50.89 25.73
CA ASP A 214 32.77 51.60 24.82
C ASP A 214 31.98 52.45 23.82
N THR A 215 30.83 51.95 23.39
CA THR A 215 30.00 52.57 22.36
C THR A 215 28.72 53.22 22.90
N GLY A 216 28.28 52.86 24.10
CA GLY A 216 27.01 53.29 24.67
C GLY A 216 25.78 52.65 24.00
N ILE A 217 25.97 51.68 23.09
CA ILE A 217 24.87 50.97 22.44
C ILE A 217 24.03 50.25 23.49
N VAL A 218 22.72 50.48 23.45
CA VAL A 218 21.77 49.82 24.35
C VAL A 218 21.53 48.40 23.87
N LEU A 219 21.75 47.46 24.77
CA LEU A 219 21.49 46.05 24.58
C LEU A 219 20.26 45.64 25.38
N THR A 220 19.57 44.60 24.93
CA THR A 220 18.44 43.99 25.63
C THR A 220 18.59 42.48 25.71
N ASP A 221 18.25 41.91 26.87
CA ASP A 221 18.21 40.46 27.07
C ASP A 221 16.87 39.82 26.63
N GLY A 222 15.91 40.63 26.19
CA GLY A 222 14.59 40.18 25.76
C GLY A 222 13.63 39.79 26.89
N SER A 223 13.98 40.05 28.16
CA SER A 223 13.11 39.74 29.30
C SER A 223 11.99 40.76 29.53
N ILE A 224 12.12 41.96 28.99
CA ILE A 224 11.15 43.07 29.09
C ILE A 224 10.78 43.58 27.71
N PHE A 225 9.49 43.82 27.49
CA PHE A 225 8.97 44.44 26.28
C PHE A 225 9.06 45.96 26.37
N PHE A 226 9.77 46.58 25.42
CA PHE A 226 9.81 48.03 25.27
C PHE A 226 9.00 48.43 24.03
N PRO A 227 7.90 49.20 24.17
CA PRO A 227 7.05 49.57 23.04
C PRO A 227 7.82 50.30 21.93
N ASN A 228 7.43 50.06 20.68
CA ASN A 228 8.06 50.62 19.46
C ASN A 228 9.53 50.26 19.26
N THR A 229 9.98 49.15 19.86
CA THR A 229 11.34 48.63 19.71
C THR A 229 11.35 47.18 19.26
N LEU A 230 12.48 46.74 18.71
CA LEU A 230 12.78 45.36 18.36
C LEU A 230 14.12 44.95 18.96
N ASN A 231 14.22 43.67 19.36
CA ASN A 231 15.49 43.06 19.75
C ASN A 231 16.20 42.52 18.51
N ASN A 232 17.26 43.18 18.08
CA ASN A 232 18.11 42.77 16.97
C ASN A 232 19.36 42.05 17.49
N ILE A 233 19.22 40.77 17.84
CA ILE A 233 20.34 39.92 18.30
C ILE A 233 21.04 40.56 19.52
N GLY A 234 20.27 40.97 20.51
CA GLY A 234 20.73 41.61 21.72
C GLY A 234 20.88 43.12 21.62
N VAL A 235 20.78 43.74 20.43
CA VAL A 235 20.78 45.20 20.28
C VAL A 235 19.35 45.73 20.31
N LEU A 236 19.11 46.77 21.11
CA LEU A 236 17.81 47.43 21.16
C LEU A 236 17.68 48.44 20.02
N CYS A 237 16.75 48.19 19.10
CA CYS A 237 16.49 49.06 17.96
C CYS A 237 15.07 49.63 18.01
N ALA A 238 14.87 50.85 17.53
CA ALA A 238 13.55 51.37 17.20
C ALA A 238 12.98 50.64 15.97
N ILE A 239 11.68 50.38 15.99
CA ILE A 239 10.94 49.99 14.79
C ILE A 239 10.76 51.27 13.97
N SER A 240 11.32 51.35 12.76
CA SER A 240 11.01 52.48 11.88
C SER A 240 9.55 52.35 11.42
N GLU A 241 8.80 53.44 11.52
CA GLU A 241 7.64 53.64 10.64
C GLU A 241 8.11 53.85 9.20
#